data_AF-A0A194WV51-F1
#
_entry.id   AF-A0A194WV51-F1
#
_cell.length_a   1.000
_cell.length_b   1.000
_cell.length_c   1.000
_cell.angle_alpha   90.00
_cell.angle_beta   90.00
_cell.angle_gamma   90.00
#
_symmetry.space_group_name_H-M   'P 1'
#
loop_
_entity.id
_entity.type
_entity.pdbx_description
1 polymer ?
#
loop_
_entity_poly.entity_id
_entity_poly.type
_entity_poly.pdbx_seq_one_letter_code
_entity_poly.pdbx_strand_id
1 'polypeptide(L)'
;MPPESPEMAYAYRSGSELTPGPTPRKVPGSPRTMNYIHQESSSSITLSEDNSVDGNTPSTAPSTTTGISVAPSRPDVKIKYSLEVYDPNTRESLSLNQNDEPFEFPTSSGEVSGTQVATSDPPAIFEIVTAATGYDRRKRKGDDFFEMMGMGNDDMSTVQLDEPLKLEHIKINRLNETRMEIHSSLLIEAIKEVVDYYPNQNLMGDVLIIHKPYWVLIHHEKELKENLANLLEEAKDPAVEEVETITKKADHLKVMLDFVQPEIDRLVPAIERRLQKKIPTITFDSLWYLLKPGTFAYCQFDNEWIGCVIMRVKGKVGKTSEISRWNVLVWFLDYKHDLSRAYTESKDEKKHVIHRFEGEQDVMSLKVIPRELWDAVDGGARRAQFEARGLRKIQLLSCGHKQVNYKGESLETKKRMVRVLLAGSPGWLNAELPLVPQQTYPR
;
A
#
# COMPACT_ATOMS: atom_id res chain seq x y z
N MET A 1 46.08 -73.77 11.94
CA MET A 1 46.30 -74.12 13.36
C MET A 1 46.93 -72.92 14.05
N PRO A 2 46.59 -72.68 15.32
CA PRO A 2 46.24 -71.37 15.90
C PRO A 2 47.43 -70.84 16.77
N PRO A 3 47.28 -70.02 17.84
CA PRO A 3 46.17 -69.21 18.34
C PRO A 3 46.61 -67.76 18.77
N GLU A 4 45.68 -66.83 19.05
CA GLU A 4 45.23 -66.34 20.38
C GLU A 4 45.75 -64.93 20.77
N SER A 5 44.79 -64.02 20.96
CA SER A 5 44.80 -62.84 21.87
C SER A 5 44.94 -63.30 23.35
N PRO A 6 45.02 -62.47 24.43
CA PRO A 6 44.50 -61.10 24.63
C PRO A 6 45.26 -60.21 25.66
N GLU A 7 44.63 -59.07 26.06
CA GLU A 7 44.64 -58.36 27.38
C GLU A 7 44.72 -56.82 27.24
N MET A 8 43.66 -56.06 27.58
CA MET A 8 43.32 -55.43 28.88
C MET A 8 44.18 -54.17 29.19
N ALA A 9 43.76 -53.07 29.81
CA ALA A 9 42.51 -52.45 30.28
C ALA A 9 42.89 -51.06 30.88
N TYR A 10 41.95 -50.39 31.57
CA TYR A 10 42.02 -49.15 32.39
C TYR A 10 41.64 -47.82 31.70
N ALA A 11 40.87 -46.90 32.30
CA ALA A 11 40.00 -46.91 33.50
C ALA A 11 39.13 -45.64 33.49
N TYR A 12 37.99 -45.72 34.17
CA TYR A 12 37.07 -44.63 34.50
C TYR A 12 37.61 -43.73 35.63
N ARG A 13 37.29 -42.43 35.59
CA ARG A 13 37.04 -41.63 36.80
C ARG A 13 36.12 -40.44 36.53
N SER A 14 35.17 -40.28 37.46
CA SER A 14 34.07 -39.33 37.54
C SER A 14 34.43 -38.03 38.28
N GLY A 15 33.73 -36.94 37.98
CA GLY A 15 33.35 -35.91 38.97
C GLY A 15 33.57 -34.44 38.60
N SER A 16 32.49 -33.68 38.43
CA SER A 16 32.26 -32.26 38.82
C SER A 16 30.96 -31.78 38.12
N GLU A 17 29.86 -31.69 38.86
CA GLU A 17 29.36 -30.51 39.60
C GLU A 17 28.58 -29.52 38.71
N LEU A 18 27.27 -29.49 38.99
CA LEU A 18 26.24 -28.63 38.41
C LEU A 18 26.25 -27.27 39.10
N THR A 19 26.34 -26.19 38.32
CA THR A 19 25.97 -24.83 38.76
C THR A 19 24.74 -24.36 37.98
N PRO A 20 23.73 -23.74 38.64
CA PRO A 20 22.51 -23.30 37.98
C PRO A 20 22.71 -21.95 37.27
N GLY A 21 22.37 -21.89 35.98
CA GLY A 21 22.32 -20.66 35.20
C GLY A 21 21.07 -19.82 35.48
N PRO A 22 21.11 -18.50 35.23
CA PRO A 22 20.08 -17.56 35.67
C PRO A 22 18.80 -17.62 34.82
N THR A 23 17.69 -17.30 35.47
CA THR A 23 16.33 -17.19 34.94
C THR A 23 16.20 -16.18 33.79
N PRO A 24 15.35 -16.44 32.77
CA PRO A 24 15.04 -15.44 31.76
C PRO A 24 14.04 -14.40 32.29
N ARG A 25 14.38 -13.12 32.07
CA ARG A 25 13.51 -11.95 32.23
C ARG A 25 12.22 -12.11 31.40
N LYS A 26 11.07 -11.84 32.03
CA LYS A 26 9.80 -11.54 31.34
C LYS A 26 9.97 -10.29 30.47
N VAL A 27 9.64 -10.42 29.18
CA VAL A 27 9.29 -9.30 28.30
C VAL A 27 7.83 -9.52 27.87
N PRO A 28 6.94 -8.53 28.01
CA PRO A 28 5.53 -8.65 27.64
C PRO A 28 5.33 -8.34 26.15
N GLY A 29 4.34 -8.98 25.53
CA GLY A 29 3.84 -8.60 24.20
C GLY A 29 3.86 -9.73 23.19
N SER A 30 2.94 -10.67 23.31
CA SER A 30 2.59 -11.60 22.23
C SER A 30 1.79 -10.86 21.15
N PRO A 31 2.10 -10.98 19.86
CA PRO A 31 1.18 -10.57 18.82
C PRO A 31 -0.01 -11.54 18.77
N ARG A 32 -1.21 -10.96 18.66
CA ARG A 32 -2.48 -11.67 18.56
C ARG A 32 -2.49 -12.58 17.33
N THR A 33 -2.89 -13.82 17.57
CA THR A 33 -3.22 -14.85 16.58
C THR A 33 -4.40 -14.38 15.73
N MET A 34 -4.23 -14.39 14.40
CA MET A 34 -5.33 -14.23 13.44
C MET A 34 -6.24 -15.47 13.50
N ASN A 35 -7.51 -15.26 13.84
CA ASN A 35 -8.57 -16.23 13.60
C ASN A 35 -9.36 -15.76 12.37
N TYR A 36 -9.23 -16.48 11.26
CA TYR A 36 -10.13 -16.37 10.11
C TYR A 36 -11.34 -17.26 10.38
N ILE A 37 -12.52 -16.65 10.56
CA ILE A 37 -13.81 -17.37 10.59
C ILE A 37 -14.39 -17.32 9.18
N HIS A 38 -14.55 -18.50 8.58
CA HIS A 38 -15.42 -18.72 7.43
C HIS A 38 -16.88 -18.55 7.89
N GLN A 39 -17.64 -17.70 7.22
CA GLN A 39 -19.10 -17.76 7.23
C GLN A 39 -19.61 -17.91 5.81
N GLU A 40 -20.01 -19.14 5.49
CA GLU A 40 -21.02 -19.43 4.47
C GLU A 40 -22.39 -19.15 5.11
N SER A 41 -23.28 -18.49 4.37
CA SER A 41 -24.70 -18.41 4.75
C SER A 41 -25.55 -18.37 3.48
N SER A 42 -26.11 -19.54 3.18
CA SER A 42 -27.31 -19.72 2.36
C SER A 42 -28.54 -19.49 3.23
N SER A 43 -29.61 -18.86 2.69
CA SER A 43 -31.05 -19.04 3.01
C SER A 43 -31.86 -17.89 2.37
N SER A 44 -32.55 -18.10 1.26
CA SER A 44 -33.97 -18.49 1.14
C SER A 44 -34.97 -17.41 1.57
N ILE A 45 -35.58 -16.80 0.56
CA ILE A 45 -36.66 -15.80 0.63
C ILE A 45 -38.01 -16.52 0.72
N THR A 46 -38.87 -16.09 1.65
CA THR A 46 -40.32 -16.36 1.62
C THR A 46 -41.10 -15.05 1.73
N LEU A 47 -42.03 -14.88 0.80
CA LEU A 47 -43.00 -13.80 0.68
C LEU A 47 -44.14 -13.95 1.69
N SER A 48 -44.65 -12.82 2.18
CA SER A 48 -46.09 -12.65 2.44
C SER A 48 -46.46 -11.15 2.57
N GLU A 49 -47.45 -10.78 1.76
CA GLU A 49 -48.37 -9.64 1.84
C GLU A 49 -49.12 -9.67 3.20
N ASP A 50 -49.86 -8.69 3.74
CA ASP A 50 -50.70 -7.63 3.17
C ASP A 50 -51.27 -6.75 4.31
N ASN A 51 -52.00 -5.68 3.94
CA ASN A 51 -52.92 -4.80 4.70
C ASN A 51 -52.33 -3.58 5.46
N SER A 52 -52.73 -2.30 5.33
CA SER A 52 -53.94 -1.55 4.87
C SER A 52 -54.61 -0.78 6.03
N VAL A 53 -54.82 0.54 5.84
CA VAL A 53 -55.90 1.41 6.42
C VAL A 53 -55.70 1.83 7.90
N ASP A 54 -55.87 3.06 8.44
CA ASP A 54 -56.48 4.38 8.15
C ASP A 54 -55.65 5.44 8.95
N GLY A 55 -55.50 6.73 8.60
CA GLY A 55 -56.54 7.77 8.54
C GLY A 55 -56.82 8.42 9.91
N ASN A 56 -56.11 9.50 10.28
CA ASN A 56 -56.69 10.68 10.96
C ASN A 56 -55.70 11.80 11.31
N THR A 57 -56.13 13.03 11.05
CA THR A 57 -55.53 14.31 11.51
C THR A 57 -56.51 14.92 12.52
N PRO A 58 -56.06 15.75 13.49
CA PRO A 58 -56.43 17.17 13.39
C PRO A 58 -55.43 18.21 13.98
N SER A 59 -55.23 19.28 13.20
CA SER A 59 -55.16 20.73 13.46
C SER A 59 -54.87 21.39 14.85
N THR A 60 -54.05 22.47 14.77
CA THR A 60 -54.00 23.76 15.55
C THR A 60 -53.49 23.74 17.01
N ALA A 61 -52.69 24.67 17.56
CA ALA A 61 -52.25 26.05 17.23
C ALA A 61 -50.99 26.43 18.10
N PRO A 62 -50.45 27.68 18.08
CA PRO A 62 -49.02 27.98 18.19
C PRO A 62 -48.50 28.34 19.59
N SER A 63 -47.19 28.18 19.79
CA SER A 63 -46.45 28.80 20.90
C SER A 63 -45.18 29.51 20.40
N THR A 64 -45.26 30.83 20.44
CA THR A 64 -44.17 31.80 20.46
C THR A 64 -43.23 31.51 21.64
N THR A 65 -41.91 31.65 21.48
CA THR A 65 -40.98 32.41 22.37
C THR A 65 -39.50 32.03 22.16
N THR A 66 -38.69 33.08 22.01
CA THR A 66 -37.22 33.16 22.11
C THR A 66 -36.39 32.67 20.92
N GLY A 67 -36.18 33.59 19.97
CA GLY A 67 -35.03 33.55 19.08
C GLY A 67 -33.75 33.81 19.89
N ILE A 68 -32.99 32.75 20.12
CA ILE A 68 -31.55 32.86 20.35
C ILE A 68 -30.95 33.11 18.97
N SER A 69 -30.44 34.32 18.77
CA SER A 69 -29.61 34.68 17.62
C SER A 69 -28.30 33.89 17.71
N VAL A 70 -28.34 32.65 17.22
CA VAL A 70 -27.13 31.87 16.91
C VAL A 70 -26.44 32.63 15.79
N ALA A 71 -25.25 33.16 16.07
CA ALA A 71 -24.37 33.71 15.05
C ALA A 71 -24.29 32.71 13.89
N PRO A 72 -24.36 33.14 12.62
CA PRO A 72 -24.32 32.21 11.49
C PRO A 72 -23.06 31.35 11.64
N SER A 73 -23.26 30.05 11.90
CA SER A 73 -22.20 29.06 11.92
C SER A 73 -21.50 29.17 10.58
N ARG A 74 -20.21 29.55 10.59
CA ARG A 74 -19.40 29.59 9.38
C ARG A 74 -19.50 28.21 8.72
N PRO A 75 -19.64 28.14 7.38
CA PRO A 75 -19.69 26.85 6.70
C PRO A 75 -18.42 26.06 7.02
N ASP A 76 -18.59 24.81 7.45
CA ASP A 76 -17.49 23.89 7.67
C ASP A 76 -16.82 23.63 6.31
N VAL A 77 -15.62 24.20 6.12
CA VAL A 77 -14.82 23.99 4.91
C VAL A 77 -14.45 22.52 4.86
N LYS A 78 -14.84 21.83 3.79
CA LYS A 78 -14.61 20.39 3.66
C LYS A 78 -13.27 20.11 3.02
N ILE A 79 -12.98 20.81 1.91
CA ILE A 79 -11.76 20.63 1.13
C ILE A 79 -11.09 21.99 0.97
N LYS A 80 -9.81 22.08 1.32
CA LYS A 80 -8.99 23.27 1.02
C LYS A 80 -8.10 22.96 -0.18
N TYR A 81 -7.97 23.89 -1.11
CA TYR A 81 -7.05 23.80 -2.24
C TYR A 81 -5.94 24.82 -2.04
N SER A 82 -4.69 24.37 -2.15
CA SER A 82 -3.52 25.23 -1.99
C SER A 82 -2.59 25.12 -3.17
N LEU A 83 -2.10 26.26 -3.65
CA LEU A 83 -1.15 26.38 -4.74
C LEU A 83 0.17 26.90 -4.19
N GLU A 84 1.17 26.03 -4.13
CA GLU A 84 2.53 26.38 -3.70
C GLU A 84 3.39 26.65 -4.95
N VAL A 85 3.77 27.90 -5.19
CA VAL A 85 4.57 28.30 -6.35
C VAL A 85 5.98 28.66 -5.94
N TYR A 86 6.96 27.86 -6.37
CA TYR A 86 8.38 28.14 -6.16
C TYR A 86 8.93 29.01 -7.31
N ASP A 87 9.54 30.14 -6.97
CA ASP A 87 10.28 30.97 -7.92
C ASP A 87 11.77 30.61 -7.93
N PRO A 88 12.30 30.07 -9.04
CA PRO A 88 13.70 29.65 -9.11
C PRO A 88 14.68 30.83 -9.08
N ASN A 89 14.23 32.05 -9.40
CA ASN A 89 15.09 33.22 -9.46
C ASN A 89 15.26 33.85 -8.08
N THR A 90 14.16 34.05 -7.35
CA THR A 90 14.18 34.64 -6.00
C THR A 90 14.41 33.59 -4.91
N ARG A 91 14.20 32.30 -5.23
CA ARG A 91 14.16 31.16 -4.29
C ARG A 91 13.08 31.29 -3.21
N GLU A 92 12.07 32.11 -3.45
CA GLU A 92 10.92 32.28 -2.57
C GLU A 92 9.76 31.35 -3.00
N SER A 93 8.91 30.98 -2.03
CA SER A 93 7.66 30.29 -2.30
C SER A 93 6.47 31.23 -2.06
N LEU A 94 5.55 31.23 -3.01
CA LEU A 94 4.26 31.90 -2.92
C LEU A 94 3.20 30.84 -2.60
N SER A 95 2.24 31.17 -1.75
CA SER A 95 1.11 30.29 -1.44
C SER A 95 -0.22 31.01 -1.67
N LEU A 96 -1.16 30.32 -2.31
CA LEU A 96 -2.55 30.75 -2.44
C LEU A 96 -3.46 29.63 -1.99
N ASN A 97 -4.54 29.98 -1.32
CA ASN A 97 -5.54 29.05 -0.83
C ASN A 97 -6.92 29.40 -1.42
N GLN A 98 -7.71 28.38 -1.73
CA GLN A 98 -9.13 28.47 -2.12
C GLN A 98 -9.90 27.36 -1.39
N ASN A 99 -11.13 27.64 -0.96
CA ASN A 99 -11.95 26.68 -0.22
C ASN A 99 -12.99 26.05 -1.15
N ASP A 100 -13.16 24.74 -1.04
CA ASP A 100 -14.14 23.86 -1.69
C ASP A 100 -14.16 23.86 -3.24
N GLU A 101 -13.40 24.73 -3.89
CA GLU A 101 -13.25 24.81 -5.34
C GLU A 101 -11.77 24.66 -5.77
N PRO A 102 -11.47 23.77 -6.74
CA PRO A 102 -10.13 23.61 -7.26
C PRO A 102 -9.70 24.83 -8.09
N PHE A 103 -8.39 25.12 -8.11
CA PHE A 103 -7.84 26.13 -9.00
C PHE A 103 -8.04 25.75 -10.47
N GLU A 104 -8.69 26.63 -11.23
CA GLU A 104 -8.75 26.52 -12.69
C GLU A 104 -7.50 27.14 -13.32
N PHE A 105 -6.63 26.30 -13.88
CA PHE A 105 -5.46 26.78 -14.63
C PHE A 105 -5.85 27.04 -16.09
N PRO A 106 -5.74 28.28 -16.60
CA PRO A 106 -6.13 28.57 -17.97
C PRO A 106 -5.21 27.84 -18.96
N THR A 107 -5.80 27.05 -19.87
CA THR A 107 -5.05 26.34 -20.92
C THR A 107 -4.59 27.26 -22.06
N SER A 108 -5.10 28.50 -22.12
CA SER A 108 -4.61 29.58 -22.98
C SER A 108 -5.31 30.90 -22.59
N SER A 109 -4.52 31.92 -22.23
CA SER A 109 -4.87 33.36 -22.14
C SER A 109 -6.36 33.73 -21.97
N GLY A 110 -6.98 33.30 -20.87
CA GLY A 110 -8.30 33.77 -20.42
C GLY A 110 -8.23 34.14 -18.95
N GLU A 111 -8.93 35.22 -18.58
CA GLU A 111 -9.03 35.76 -17.22
C GLU A 111 -9.67 34.73 -16.27
N VAL A 112 -9.14 34.61 -15.05
CA VAL A 112 -9.65 33.71 -14.01
C VAL A 112 -9.84 34.52 -12.73
N SER A 113 -11.05 34.42 -12.16
CA SER A 113 -11.43 35.03 -10.87
C SER A 113 -11.09 34.07 -9.74
N GLY A 114 -10.18 34.47 -8.85
CA GLY A 114 -9.93 33.78 -7.57
C GLY A 114 -10.04 34.78 -6.42
N THR A 115 -10.95 34.52 -5.47
CA THR A 115 -11.16 35.37 -4.29
C THR A 115 -10.40 34.78 -3.11
N GLN A 116 -9.45 35.53 -2.53
CA GLN A 116 -8.80 35.16 -1.28
C GLN A 116 -9.54 35.73 -0.07
N VAL A 117 -9.68 34.90 0.98
CA VAL A 117 -9.97 35.33 2.35
C VAL A 117 -8.86 34.77 3.22
N ALA A 118 -7.99 35.65 3.73
CA ALA A 118 -6.94 35.28 4.68
C ALA A 118 -7.43 35.52 6.10
N THR A 119 -8.02 34.50 6.73
CA THR A 119 -8.30 34.50 8.18
C THR A 119 -8.26 33.08 8.68
N SER A 120 -7.35 32.75 9.62
CA SER A 120 -7.38 31.57 10.53
C SER A 120 -8.50 30.58 10.22
N ASP A 121 -8.32 29.80 9.15
CA ASP A 121 -9.41 29.00 8.58
C ASP A 121 -9.74 27.84 9.53
N PRO A 122 -11.02 27.45 9.66
CA PRO A 122 -11.39 26.21 10.35
C PRO A 122 -10.65 25.02 9.72
N PRO A 123 -10.34 23.96 10.50
CA PRO A 123 -9.56 22.84 10.00
C PRO A 123 -10.37 22.10 8.93
N ALA A 124 -9.98 22.26 7.66
CA ALA A 124 -10.51 21.46 6.57
C ALA A 124 -10.24 19.96 6.81
N ILE A 125 -11.10 19.09 6.27
CA ILE A 125 -10.93 17.63 6.42
C ILE A 125 -9.60 17.21 5.80
N PHE A 126 -9.33 17.71 4.60
CA PHE A 126 -8.06 17.57 3.91
C PHE A 126 -7.79 18.76 2.97
N GLU A 127 -6.52 18.93 2.63
CA GLU A 127 -5.99 19.96 1.74
C GLU A 127 -5.41 19.33 0.47
N ILE A 128 -5.77 19.84 -0.70
CA ILE A 128 -5.18 19.47 -1.98
C ILE A 128 -4.12 20.50 -2.33
N VAL A 129 -2.86 20.11 -2.12
CA VAL A 129 -1.70 20.96 -2.39
C VAL A 129 -1.17 20.67 -3.79
N THR A 130 -1.18 21.67 -4.65
CA THR A 130 -0.55 21.64 -5.98
C THR A 130 0.71 22.47 -5.95
N ALA A 131 1.87 21.80 -6.05
CA ALA A 131 3.15 22.46 -6.19
C ALA A 131 3.39 22.84 -7.65
N ALA A 132 3.92 24.04 -7.88
CA ALA A 132 4.23 24.57 -9.19
C ALA A 132 5.52 25.40 -9.16
N THR A 133 6.07 25.68 -10.34
CA THR A 133 7.19 26.60 -10.53
C THR A 133 6.70 27.78 -11.35
N GLY A 134 6.98 28.99 -10.89
CA GLY A 134 6.42 30.22 -11.45
C GLY A 134 7.01 31.46 -10.81
N TYR A 135 6.43 32.63 -11.07
CA TYR A 135 6.88 33.90 -10.49
C TYR A 135 5.74 34.91 -10.38
N ASP A 136 5.86 35.85 -9.43
CA ASP A 136 4.95 37.00 -9.30
C ASP A 136 5.27 38.03 -10.40
N ARG A 137 4.29 38.30 -11.28
CA ARG A 137 4.42 39.27 -12.37
C ARG A 137 4.62 40.69 -11.87
N ARG A 138 4.16 41.01 -10.65
CA ARG A 138 4.25 42.35 -10.06
C ARG A 138 5.70 42.71 -9.71
N LYS A 139 6.48 41.74 -9.24
CA LYS A 139 7.90 41.93 -8.91
C LYS A 139 8.75 42.23 -10.15
N ARG A 140 8.47 41.57 -11.28
CA ARG A 140 9.27 41.74 -12.52
C ARG A 140 9.04 43.04 -13.29
N LYS A 141 7.83 43.61 -13.24
CA LYS A 141 7.58 44.91 -13.91
C LYS A 141 8.39 46.06 -13.28
N GLY A 142 8.78 45.94 -12.01
CA GLY A 142 9.69 46.89 -11.37
C GLY A 142 11.08 46.84 -11.98
N ASP A 143 11.68 45.65 -12.07
CA ASP A 143 13.06 45.49 -12.54
C ASP A 143 13.27 45.95 -14.00
N ASP A 144 12.39 45.56 -14.93
CA ASP A 144 12.52 45.93 -16.36
C ASP A 144 12.37 47.44 -16.60
N PHE A 145 11.55 48.14 -15.80
CA PHE A 145 11.34 49.58 -15.94
C PHE A 145 12.52 50.41 -15.41
N PHE A 146 13.13 49.96 -14.30
CA PHE A 146 14.29 50.63 -13.71
C PHE A 146 15.58 50.38 -14.50
N GLU A 147 15.74 49.20 -15.10
CA GLU A 147 16.89 48.88 -15.97
C GLU A 147 16.89 49.71 -17.27
N MET A 148 15.71 50.03 -17.82
CA MET A 148 15.58 50.95 -18.97
C MET A 148 15.86 52.42 -18.65
N MET A 149 15.68 52.85 -17.40
CA MET A 149 15.81 54.27 -17.00
C MET A 149 17.21 54.66 -16.53
N GLY A 150 18.16 53.71 -16.48
CA GLY A 150 19.58 53.99 -16.21
C GLY A 150 19.85 54.65 -14.85
N MET A 151 18.93 54.53 -13.89
CA MET A 151 19.09 55.11 -12.56
C MET A 151 19.80 54.12 -11.64
N GLY A 152 20.95 54.55 -11.10
CA GLY A 152 21.79 53.74 -10.22
C GLY A 152 21.06 53.26 -8.97
N ASN A 153 21.42 52.05 -8.54
CA ASN A 153 20.78 51.21 -7.51
C ASN A 153 20.87 51.73 -6.06
N ASP A 154 21.07 53.02 -5.82
CA ASP A 154 21.51 53.49 -4.51
C ASP A 154 20.38 53.87 -3.52
N ASP A 155 19.11 53.82 -3.90
CA ASP A 155 18.02 53.98 -2.93
C ASP A 155 16.74 53.23 -3.37
N MET A 156 16.69 51.93 -3.10
CA MET A 156 15.59 51.05 -3.51
C MET A 156 14.67 50.79 -2.32
N SER A 157 13.67 51.66 -2.14
CA SER A 157 12.52 51.33 -1.30
C SER A 157 11.73 50.22 -2.01
N THR A 158 11.78 49.01 -1.46
CA THR A 158 10.91 47.89 -1.82
C THR A 158 9.47 48.38 -1.88
N VAL A 159 8.88 48.40 -3.08
CA VAL A 159 7.46 48.73 -3.25
C VAL A 159 6.65 47.73 -2.43
N GLN A 160 6.10 48.18 -1.31
CA GLN A 160 5.18 47.40 -0.48
C GLN A 160 3.91 47.18 -1.31
N LEU A 161 3.75 45.97 -1.84
CA LEU A 161 2.54 45.54 -2.50
C LEU A 161 1.52 45.19 -1.42
N ASP A 162 0.71 46.17 -1.01
CA ASP A 162 -0.34 46.00 0.00
C ASP A 162 -1.53 45.14 -0.47
N GLU A 163 -1.61 44.82 -1.77
CA GLU A 163 -2.73 44.08 -2.35
C GLU A 163 -2.54 42.55 -2.23
N PRO A 164 -3.54 41.81 -1.72
CA PRO A 164 -3.46 40.36 -1.54
C PRO A 164 -3.13 39.64 -2.85
N LEU A 165 -2.36 38.57 -2.74
CA LEU A 165 -1.84 37.83 -3.88
C LEU A 165 -2.98 37.08 -4.58
N LYS A 166 -3.27 37.39 -5.84
CA LYS A 166 -4.29 36.70 -6.63
C LYS A 166 -3.64 35.79 -7.67
N LEU A 167 -4.36 34.76 -8.12
CA LEU A 167 -3.85 33.79 -9.10
C LEU A 167 -3.39 34.48 -10.39
N GLU A 168 -4.10 35.53 -10.83
CA GLU A 168 -3.78 36.33 -12.02
C GLU A 168 -2.40 37.03 -11.97
N HIS A 169 -1.89 37.29 -10.76
CA HIS A 169 -0.59 37.91 -10.55
C HIS A 169 0.56 36.90 -10.69
N ILE A 170 0.26 35.60 -10.70
CA ILE A 170 1.29 34.56 -10.80
C ILE A 170 1.34 33.99 -12.20
N LYS A 171 2.53 33.99 -12.78
CA LYS A 171 2.79 33.19 -13.98
C LYS A 171 3.32 31.83 -13.59
N ILE A 172 2.52 30.80 -13.82
CA ILE A 172 2.92 29.40 -13.65
C ILE A 172 3.65 28.96 -14.91
N ASN A 173 4.91 28.54 -14.76
CA ASN A 173 5.71 28.00 -15.86
C ASN A 173 5.54 26.48 -15.97
N ARG A 174 5.41 25.78 -14.84
CA ARG A 174 5.31 24.33 -14.78
C ARG A 174 4.53 23.88 -13.55
N LEU A 175 3.59 22.96 -13.73
CA LEU A 175 2.99 22.21 -12.62
C LEU A 175 3.95 21.07 -12.23
N ASN A 176 4.18 20.91 -10.93
CA ASN A 176 5.06 19.90 -10.39
C ASN A 176 4.25 18.71 -9.87
N GLU A 177 3.94 18.70 -8.58
CA GLU A 177 3.34 17.57 -7.89
C GLU A 177 2.06 18.00 -7.18
N THR A 178 1.02 17.18 -7.31
CA THR A 178 -0.23 17.35 -6.55
C THR A 178 -0.29 16.26 -5.49
N ARG A 179 -0.60 16.66 -4.25
CA ARG A 179 -0.74 15.77 -3.10
C ARG A 179 -1.97 16.16 -2.28
N MET A 180 -2.54 15.19 -1.59
CA MET A 180 -3.62 15.36 -0.61
C MET A 180 -2.99 15.27 0.78
N GLU A 181 -3.16 16.30 1.60
CA GLU A 181 -2.75 16.33 3.00
C GLU A 181 -3.99 16.21 3.88
N ILE A 182 -4.15 15.06 4.53
CA ILE A 182 -5.30 14.79 5.39
C ILE A 182 -4.93 15.20 6.81
N HIS A 183 -5.72 16.12 7.38
CA HIS A 183 -5.53 16.63 8.74
C HIS A 183 -6.58 16.09 9.71
N SER A 184 -7.71 15.56 9.21
CA SER A 184 -8.74 14.97 10.05
C SER A 184 -8.29 13.64 10.65
N SER A 185 -8.19 13.58 11.99
CA SER A 185 -7.87 12.35 12.73
C SER A 185 -8.87 11.23 12.45
N LEU A 186 -10.17 11.54 12.42
CA LEU A 186 -11.23 10.58 12.13
C LEU A 186 -11.06 9.92 10.75
N LEU A 187 -10.69 10.72 9.73
CA LEU A 187 -10.45 10.20 8.39
C LEU A 187 -9.18 9.35 8.34
N ILE A 188 -8.11 9.78 9.02
CA ILE A 188 -6.86 9.01 9.11
C ILE A 188 -7.12 7.65 9.78
N GLU A 189 -7.92 7.61 10.85
CA GLU A 189 -8.32 6.38 11.52
C GLU A 189 -9.14 5.47 10.60
N ALA A 190 -10.12 6.02 9.88
CA ALA A 190 -10.92 5.27 8.91
C ALA A 190 -10.06 4.65 7.79
N ILE A 191 -9.02 5.36 7.33
CA ILE A 191 -8.07 4.83 6.33
C ILE A 191 -7.18 3.75 6.93
N LYS A 192 -6.70 3.93 8.17
CA LYS A 192 -5.85 2.95 8.86
C LYS A 192 -6.57 1.64 9.18
N GLU A 193 -7.88 1.66 9.38
CA GLU A 193 -8.70 0.45 9.56
C GLU A 193 -8.73 -0.44 8.30
N VAL A 194 -8.54 0.16 7.12
CA VAL A 194 -8.60 -0.53 5.84
C VAL A 194 -7.21 -0.81 5.27
N VAL A 195 -6.25 0.09 5.49
CA VAL A 195 -4.92 0.04 4.89
C VAL A 195 -3.88 -0.24 5.98
N ASP A 196 -3.51 -1.51 6.13
CA ASP A 196 -2.44 -1.93 7.05
C ASP A 196 -1.04 -1.52 6.56
N TYR A 197 -0.82 -1.60 5.25
CA TYR A 197 0.50 -1.43 4.64
C TYR A 197 0.38 -0.84 3.24
N TYR A 198 1.13 0.24 2.98
CA TYR A 198 1.36 0.72 1.63
C TYR A 198 2.78 1.31 1.49
N PRO A 199 3.56 0.90 0.47
CA PRO A 199 4.96 1.29 0.36
C PRO A 199 5.13 2.79 0.09
N ASN A 200 6.04 3.44 0.81
CA ASN A 200 6.31 4.88 0.77
C ASN A 200 5.17 5.77 1.25
N GLN A 201 4.09 5.18 1.76
CA GLN A 201 3.07 5.93 2.45
C GLN A 201 3.38 5.87 3.94
N ASN A 202 3.65 7.03 4.54
CA ASN A 202 3.71 7.08 5.98
C ASN A 202 2.28 7.14 6.51
N LEU A 203 1.78 6.00 6.97
CA LEU A 203 0.48 5.92 7.64
C LEU A 203 0.59 6.34 9.12
N MET A 204 1.81 6.48 9.65
CA MET A 204 2.05 6.84 11.05
C MET A 204 2.31 8.34 11.17
N GLY A 205 1.44 9.04 11.89
CA GLY A 205 1.53 10.48 12.11
C GLY A 205 0.17 11.14 12.21
N ASP A 206 0.20 12.43 12.51
CA ASP A 206 -0.98 13.28 12.66
C ASP A 206 -1.49 13.81 11.31
N VAL A 207 -0.62 13.83 10.29
CA VAL A 207 -0.95 14.24 8.92
C VAL A 207 -0.60 13.12 7.95
N LEU A 208 -1.57 12.76 7.10
CA LEU A 208 -1.41 11.72 6.08
C LEU A 208 -1.30 12.36 4.69
N ILE A 209 -0.14 12.22 4.04
CA ILE A 209 0.16 12.86 2.75
C ILE A 209 0.08 11.82 1.62
N ILE A 210 -0.92 11.92 0.74
CA ILE A 210 -1.13 10.99 -0.37
C ILE A 210 -0.88 11.69 -1.70
N HIS A 211 0.09 11.20 -2.47
CA HIS A 211 0.46 11.78 -3.75
C HIS A 211 -0.49 11.35 -4.89
N LYS A 212 -0.79 12.27 -5.82
CA LYS A 212 -1.55 11.95 -7.04
C LYS A 212 -0.79 10.90 -7.88
N PRO A 213 -1.46 9.87 -8.42
CA PRO A 213 -2.90 9.72 -8.59
C PRO A 213 -3.58 8.89 -7.49
N TYR A 214 -3.16 9.08 -6.23
CA TYR A 214 -3.83 8.53 -5.06
C TYR A 214 -3.92 7.00 -5.04
N TRP A 215 -2.87 6.33 -5.53
CA TRP A 215 -2.87 4.88 -5.74
C TRP A 215 -3.27 4.07 -4.51
N VAL A 216 -2.92 4.51 -3.30
CA VAL A 216 -3.32 3.84 -2.05
C VAL A 216 -4.85 3.84 -1.90
N LEU A 217 -5.51 4.95 -2.20
CA LEU A 217 -6.97 5.05 -2.11
C LEU A 217 -7.63 4.22 -3.23
N ILE A 218 -7.11 4.30 -4.45
CA ILE A 218 -7.65 3.55 -5.60
C ILE A 218 -7.52 2.04 -5.39
N HIS A 219 -6.37 1.57 -4.88
CA HIS A 219 -6.16 0.14 -4.61
C HIS A 219 -7.11 -0.43 -3.55
N HIS A 220 -7.57 0.41 -2.62
CA HIS A 220 -8.40 0.00 -1.49
C HIS A 220 -9.83 0.56 -1.59
N GLU A 221 -10.27 0.96 -2.80
CA GLU A 221 -11.59 1.58 -3.00
C GLU A 221 -12.73 0.70 -2.48
N LYS A 222 -12.70 -0.60 -2.78
CA LYS A 222 -13.78 -1.53 -2.41
C LYS A 222 -13.87 -1.64 -0.89
N GLU A 223 -12.73 -1.85 -0.24
CA GLU A 223 -12.61 -1.96 1.21
C GLU A 223 -12.98 -0.64 1.92
N LEU A 224 -12.65 0.52 1.35
CA LEU A 224 -13.04 1.84 1.87
C LEU A 224 -14.54 2.08 1.76
N LYS A 225 -15.18 1.68 0.65
CA LYS A 225 -16.64 1.76 0.46
C LYS A 225 -17.39 0.84 1.41
N GLU A 226 -16.86 -0.37 1.63
CA GLU A 226 -17.40 -1.30 2.63
C GLU A 226 -17.27 -0.72 4.04
N ASN A 227 -16.13 -0.11 4.38
CA ASN A 227 -15.98 0.56 5.68
C ASN A 227 -16.97 1.71 5.85
N LEU A 228 -17.19 2.53 4.81
CA LEU A 228 -18.21 3.58 4.83
C LEU A 228 -19.62 3.00 5.09
N ALA A 229 -19.99 1.90 4.42
CA ALA A 229 -21.28 1.25 4.62
C ALA A 229 -21.43 0.76 6.07
N ASN A 230 -20.39 0.15 6.62
CA ASN A 230 -20.38 -0.33 8.00
C ASN A 230 -20.56 0.81 9.01
N LEU A 231 -19.84 1.93 8.83
CA LEU A 231 -19.97 3.12 9.69
C LEU A 231 -21.39 3.72 9.62
N LEU A 232 -22.01 3.74 8.44
CA LEU A 232 -23.38 4.22 8.27
C LEU A 232 -24.43 3.31 8.92
N GLU A 233 -24.21 2.00 8.95
CA GLU A 233 -25.08 1.08 9.68
C GLU A 233 -24.88 1.21 11.20
N GLU A 234 -23.63 1.32 11.66
CA GLU A 234 -23.31 1.51 13.08
C GLU A 234 -23.89 2.81 13.64
N ALA A 235 -23.89 3.89 12.86
CA ALA A 235 -24.49 5.16 13.24
C ALA A 235 -26.03 5.11 13.40
N LYS A 236 -26.71 4.08 12.88
CA LYS A 236 -28.17 3.91 13.04
C LYS A 236 -28.54 3.21 14.35
N ASP A 237 -27.59 2.57 15.03
CA ASP A 237 -27.86 1.87 16.28
C ASP A 237 -27.94 2.87 17.44
N PRO A 238 -29.13 3.07 18.06
CA PRO A 238 -29.28 4.00 19.17
C PRO A 238 -28.58 3.53 20.47
N ALA A 239 -28.05 2.30 20.51
CA ALA A 239 -27.31 1.77 21.66
C ALA A 239 -25.84 2.21 21.69
N VAL A 240 -25.33 2.83 20.62
CA VAL A 240 -23.93 3.27 20.54
C VAL A 240 -23.78 4.66 21.18
N GLU A 241 -22.88 4.79 22.15
CA GLU A 241 -22.67 6.07 22.87
C GLU A 241 -21.98 7.14 22.01
N GLU A 242 -21.28 6.75 20.94
CA GLU A 242 -20.44 7.62 20.10
C GLU A 242 -21.01 7.87 18.69
N VAL A 243 -22.34 7.80 18.52
CA VAL A 243 -23.02 7.97 17.21
C VAL A 243 -22.60 9.25 16.47
N GLU A 244 -22.42 10.38 17.18
CA GLU A 244 -21.99 11.64 16.57
C GLU A 244 -20.59 11.54 15.93
N THR A 245 -19.65 10.88 16.63
CA THR A 245 -18.28 10.68 16.15
C THR A 245 -18.25 9.76 14.94
N ILE A 246 -19.02 8.67 14.97
CA ILE A 246 -19.13 7.71 13.87
C ILE A 246 -19.76 8.38 12.64
N THR A 247 -20.81 9.17 12.83
CA THR A 247 -21.45 9.92 11.75
C THR A 247 -20.48 10.90 11.10
N LYS A 248 -19.73 11.68 11.90
CA LYS A 248 -18.69 12.58 11.38
C LYS A 248 -17.57 11.84 10.65
N LYS A 249 -17.13 10.69 11.17
CA LYS A 249 -16.13 9.83 10.53
C LYS A 249 -16.62 9.33 9.16
N ALA A 250 -17.87 8.88 9.08
CA ALA A 250 -18.52 8.47 7.83
C ALA A 250 -18.61 9.63 6.84
N ASP A 251 -19.01 10.82 7.30
CA ASP A 251 -19.08 12.03 6.47
C ASP A 251 -17.72 12.42 5.90
N HIS A 252 -16.66 12.39 6.71
CA HIS A 252 -15.30 12.71 6.26
C HIS A 252 -14.79 11.70 5.21
N LEU A 253 -15.04 10.40 5.45
CA LEU A 253 -14.68 9.35 4.51
C LEU A 253 -15.43 9.49 3.18
N LYS A 254 -16.72 9.82 3.24
CA LYS A 254 -17.55 10.08 2.06
C LYS A 254 -17.01 11.25 1.23
N VAL A 255 -16.68 12.38 1.86
CA VAL A 255 -16.11 13.54 1.15
C VAL A 255 -14.82 13.17 0.40
N MET A 256 -13.94 12.39 1.04
CA MET A 256 -12.71 11.92 0.40
C MET A 256 -12.99 10.95 -0.77
N LEU A 257 -13.91 10.01 -0.59
CA LEU A 257 -14.29 9.07 -1.66
C LEU A 257 -14.91 9.80 -2.85
N ASP A 258 -15.84 10.74 -2.61
CA ASP A 258 -16.48 11.55 -3.65
C ASP A 258 -15.43 12.37 -4.43
N PHE A 259 -14.39 12.86 -3.76
CA PHE A 259 -13.28 13.58 -4.40
C PHE A 259 -12.41 12.68 -5.31
N VAL A 260 -12.13 11.44 -4.88
CA VAL A 260 -11.26 10.51 -5.63
C VAL A 260 -12.02 9.76 -6.74
N GLN A 261 -13.33 9.62 -6.61
CA GLN A 261 -14.18 8.85 -7.52
C GLN A 261 -14.01 9.19 -9.01
N PRO A 262 -13.91 10.48 -9.44
CA PRO A 262 -13.72 10.80 -10.85
C PRO A 262 -12.42 10.22 -11.45
N GLU A 263 -11.35 10.16 -10.65
CA GLU A 263 -10.07 9.58 -11.09
C GLU A 263 -10.14 8.06 -11.17
N ILE A 264 -10.87 7.43 -10.24
CA ILE A 264 -11.17 5.99 -10.27
C ILE A 264 -11.96 5.65 -11.54
N ASP A 265 -13.07 6.34 -11.78
CA ASP A 265 -13.96 6.09 -12.92
C ASP A 265 -13.23 6.27 -14.26
N ARG A 266 -12.26 7.18 -14.30
CA ARG A 266 -11.39 7.41 -15.46
C ARG A 266 -10.41 6.27 -15.70
N LEU A 267 -9.80 5.72 -14.65
CA LEU A 267 -8.67 4.79 -14.75
C LEU A 267 -9.09 3.32 -14.65
N VAL A 268 -9.86 2.96 -13.62
CA VAL A 268 -10.09 1.59 -13.17
C VAL A 268 -10.97 0.76 -14.12
N PRO A 269 -12.12 1.26 -14.62
CA PRO A 269 -13.03 0.43 -15.42
C PRO A 269 -12.40 -0.14 -16.68
N ALA A 270 -11.50 0.59 -17.32
CA ALA A 270 -10.79 0.12 -18.51
C ALA A 270 -9.77 -0.97 -18.18
N ILE A 271 -9.19 -0.95 -16.97
CA ILE A 271 -8.24 -1.95 -16.51
C ILE A 271 -9.00 -3.23 -16.12
N GLU A 272 -10.03 -3.12 -15.28
CA GLU A 272 -10.84 -4.26 -14.85
C GLU A 272 -11.48 -5.00 -16.03
N ARG A 273 -12.01 -4.27 -17.03
CA ARG A 273 -12.54 -4.87 -18.27
C ARG A 273 -11.53 -5.75 -19.00
N ARG A 274 -10.24 -5.43 -18.96
CA ARG A 274 -9.18 -6.24 -19.59
C ARG A 274 -8.80 -7.46 -18.77
N LEU A 275 -8.82 -7.32 -17.44
CA LEU A 275 -8.54 -8.41 -16.51
C LEU A 275 -9.67 -9.45 -16.44
N GLN A 276 -10.92 -9.05 -16.69
CA GLN A 276 -12.09 -9.93 -16.73
C GLN A 276 -12.24 -10.72 -18.04
N LYS A 277 -11.39 -10.47 -19.05
CA LYS A 277 -11.41 -11.26 -20.29
C LYS A 277 -11.04 -12.72 -20.00
N LYS A 278 -11.51 -13.64 -20.85
CA LYS A 278 -11.15 -15.08 -20.78
C LYS A 278 -9.64 -15.32 -20.73
N ILE A 279 -8.89 -14.51 -21.48
CA ILE A 279 -7.44 -14.40 -21.36
C ILE A 279 -7.17 -13.00 -20.80
N PRO A 280 -6.82 -12.89 -19.51
CA PRO A 280 -6.55 -11.59 -18.88
C PRO A 280 -5.40 -10.87 -19.59
N THR A 281 -5.63 -9.61 -19.93
CA THR A 281 -4.63 -8.77 -20.61
C THR A 281 -4.39 -7.49 -19.84
N ILE A 282 -3.22 -6.89 -20.00
CA ILE A 282 -2.84 -5.65 -19.32
C ILE A 282 -2.01 -4.76 -20.23
N THR A 283 -2.12 -3.44 -20.03
CA THR A 283 -1.22 -2.47 -20.68
C THR A 283 -0.09 -2.09 -19.74
N PHE A 284 1.02 -1.61 -20.28
CA PHE A 284 2.18 -1.23 -19.47
C PHE A 284 1.86 -0.16 -18.42
N ASP A 285 1.02 0.81 -18.76
CA ASP A 285 0.65 1.91 -17.86
C ASP A 285 -0.30 1.46 -16.74
N SER A 286 -0.97 0.32 -16.90
CA SER A 286 -1.90 -0.25 -15.92
C SER A 286 -1.24 -1.24 -14.95
N LEU A 287 0.07 -1.48 -15.07
CA LEU A 287 0.79 -2.44 -14.24
C LEU A 287 0.79 -2.09 -12.75
N TRP A 288 0.74 -0.80 -12.40
CA TRP A 288 0.67 -0.37 -11.00
C TRP A 288 -0.60 -0.89 -10.29
N TYR A 289 -1.71 -0.97 -11.03
CA TYR A 289 -3.00 -1.45 -10.52
C TYR A 289 -3.02 -2.97 -10.40
N LEU A 290 -2.53 -3.67 -11.42
CA LEU A 290 -2.41 -5.13 -11.41
C LEU A 290 -1.50 -5.61 -10.26
N LEU A 291 -0.39 -4.92 -10.05
CA LEU A 291 0.64 -5.30 -9.08
C LEU A 291 0.48 -4.51 -7.77
N LYS A 292 -0.74 -4.54 -7.20
CA LYS A 292 -1.06 -3.92 -5.90
C LYS A 292 -0.07 -4.40 -4.82
N PRO A 293 0.59 -3.48 -4.10
CA PRO A 293 1.41 -3.84 -2.95
C PRO A 293 0.59 -4.56 -1.86
N GLY A 294 1.22 -5.50 -1.15
CA GLY A 294 0.56 -6.35 -0.16
C GLY A 294 -0.11 -7.61 -0.76
N THR A 295 -0.24 -7.69 -2.09
CA THR A 295 -0.90 -8.83 -2.74
C THR A 295 0.03 -10.04 -2.84
N PHE A 296 -0.51 -11.23 -2.53
CA PHE A 296 0.15 -12.51 -2.80
C PHE A 296 0.28 -12.72 -4.31
N ALA A 297 1.47 -13.14 -4.75
CA ALA A 297 1.79 -13.31 -6.15
C ALA A 297 2.67 -14.55 -6.36
N TYR A 298 2.79 -14.95 -7.63
CA TYR A 298 3.81 -15.86 -8.10
C TYR A 298 4.83 -15.09 -8.90
N CYS A 299 6.11 -15.33 -8.64
CA CYS A 299 7.19 -14.78 -9.45
C CYS A 299 8.14 -15.85 -9.95
N GLN A 300 8.80 -15.57 -11.07
CA GLN A 300 9.81 -16.45 -11.63
C GLN A 300 11.18 -16.14 -11.02
N PHE A 301 11.77 -17.12 -10.32
CA PHE A 301 13.10 -17.06 -9.75
C PHE A 301 13.93 -18.28 -10.19
N ASP A 302 15.11 -18.06 -10.79
CA ASP A 302 15.97 -19.12 -11.36
C ASP A 302 15.22 -20.11 -12.27
N ASN A 303 14.33 -19.58 -13.13
CA ASN A 303 13.42 -20.31 -14.01
C ASN A 303 12.34 -21.16 -13.31
N GLU A 304 12.30 -21.17 -11.99
CA GLU A 304 11.23 -21.77 -11.21
C GLU A 304 10.21 -20.72 -10.79
N TRP A 305 8.98 -21.15 -10.54
CA TRP A 305 7.96 -20.28 -9.96
C TRP A 305 7.95 -20.45 -8.45
N ILE A 306 7.88 -19.33 -7.74
CA ILE A 306 7.81 -19.30 -6.28
C ILE A 306 6.64 -18.41 -5.83
N GLY A 307 6.11 -18.72 -4.65
CA GLY A 307 5.17 -17.84 -3.96
C GLY A 307 5.90 -16.66 -3.34
N CYS A 308 5.37 -15.47 -3.57
CA CYS A 308 5.90 -14.21 -3.05
C CYS A 308 4.77 -13.25 -2.67
N VAL A 309 5.13 -12.12 -2.08
CA VAL A 309 4.24 -10.99 -1.84
C VAL A 309 4.87 -9.75 -2.46
N ILE A 310 4.05 -8.96 -3.15
CA ILE A 310 4.49 -7.72 -3.78
C ILE A 310 4.71 -6.68 -2.68
N MET A 311 5.95 -6.22 -2.49
CA MET A 311 6.25 -5.18 -1.50
C MET A 311 6.03 -3.79 -2.07
N ARG A 312 6.55 -3.55 -3.28
CA ARG A 312 6.61 -2.21 -3.85
C ARG A 312 6.64 -2.27 -5.36
N VAL A 313 5.91 -1.37 -5.99
CA VAL A 313 5.97 -1.13 -7.43
C VAL A 313 6.41 0.30 -7.67
N LYS A 314 7.49 0.49 -8.41
CA LYS A 314 8.04 1.83 -8.70
C LYS A 314 8.33 2.00 -10.18
N GLY A 315 7.64 2.95 -10.80
CA GLY A 315 7.95 3.42 -12.14
C GLY A 315 9.30 4.14 -12.13
N LYS A 316 10.16 3.83 -13.10
CA LYS A 316 11.38 4.59 -13.36
C LYS A 316 11.17 5.45 -14.59
N VAL A 317 11.19 6.75 -14.35
CA VAL A 317 11.12 7.76 -15.39
C VAL A 317 12.42 7.72 -16.22
N GLY A 318 12.26 7.67 -17.54
CA GLY A 318 13.36 7.72 -18.51
C GLY A 318 13.78 9.16 -18.84
N LYS A 319 14.57 9.33 -19.90
CA LYS A 319 15.00 10.65 -20.40
C LYS A 319 13.83 11.52 -20.89
N THR A 320 12.73 10.90 -21.31
CA THR A 320 11.56 11.55 -21.92
C THR A 320 10.49 11.96 -20.91
N SER A 321 10.77 11.95 -19.60
CA SER A 321 9.78 12.17 -18.53
C SER A 321 8.66 11.11 -18.44
N GLU A 322 8.67 10.09 -19.29
CA GLU A 322 7.74 8.96 -19.26
C GLU A 322 8.32 7.77 -18.47
N ILE A 323 7.44 6.91 -17.94
CA ILE A 323 7.85 5.68 -17.27
C ILE A 323 8.43 4.72 -18.31
N SER A 324 9.71 4.41 -18.17
CA SER A 324 10.45 3.53 -19.09
C SER A 324 10.46 2.06 -18.66
N ARG A 325 10.30 1.82 -17.36
CA ARG A 325 10.24 0.48 -16.76
C ARG A 325 9.57 0.51 -15.40
N TRP A 326 8.94 -0.60 -15.04
CA TRP A 326 8.47 -0.86 -13.68
C TRP A 326 9.48 -1.73 -12.95
N ASN A 327 9.82 -1.31 -11.74
CA ASN A 327 10.55 -2.15 -10.80
C ASN A 327 9.56 -2.71 -9.80
N VAL A 328 9.40 -4.02 -9.82
CA VAL A 328 8.54 -4.78 -8.90
C VAL A 328 9.44 -5.42 -7.88
N LEU A 329 9.28 -4.99 -6.65
CA LEU A 329 9.97 -5.54 -5.51
C LEU A 329 9.07 -6.58 -4.84
N VAL A 330 9.60 -7.78 -4.69
CA VAL A 330 8.88 -8.88 -4.06
C VAL A 330 9.68 -9.41 -2.88
N TRP A 331 8.97 -9.98 -1.91
CA TRP A 331 9.58 -10.80 -0.88
C TRP A 331 8.98 -12.19 -0.89
N PHE A 332 9.78 -13.18 -0.52
CA PHE A 332 9.36 -14.56 -0.38
C PHE A 332 10.09 -15.15 0.82
N LEU A 333 9.58 -16.26 1.33
CA LEU A 333 10.16 -16.96 2.46
C LEU A 333 11.28 -17.87 1.97
N ASP A 334 12.47 -17.75 2.55
CA ASP A 334 13.59 -18.66 2.28
C ASP A 334 14.05 -19.37 3.56
N TYR A 335 14.66 -20.54 3.36
CA TYR A 335 15.14 -21.42 4.42
C TYR A 335 16.62 -21.71 4.21
N LYS A 336 17.49 -21.03 4.97
CA LYS A 336 18.91 -21.35 4.99
C LYS A 336 19.14 -22.70 5.69
N HIS A 337 19.89 -23.58 5.03
CA HIS A 337 20.19 -24.93 5.49
C HIS A 337 20.84 -25.03 6.88
N ASP A 338 21.48 -23.97 7.34
CA ASP A 338 22.25 -23.95 8.60
C ASP A 338 21.41 -23.51 9.81
N LEU A 339 20.18 -23.07 9.56
CA LEU A 339 19.36 -22.45 10.57
C LEU A 339 17.95 -23.02 10.50
N SER A 340 17.51 -23.62 11.60
CA SER A 340 16.17 -24.18 11.82
C SER A 340 15.05 -23.13 11.89
N ARG A 341 15.21 -21.98 11.23
CA ARG A 341 14.22 -20.91 11.18
C ARG A 341 13.93 -20.54 9.74
N ALA A 342 12.68 -20.17 9.48
CA ALA A 342 12.32 -19.47 8.26
C ALA A 342 12.85 -18.03 8.36
N TYR A 343 13.46 -17.52 7.30
CA TYR A 343 13.90 -16.14 7.25
C TYR A 343 13.18 -15.43 6.12
N THR A 344 12.72 -14.22 6.40
CA THR A 344 12.50 -13.20 5.39
C THR A 344 13.88 -12.83 4.84
N GLU A 345 14.21 -13.21 3.60
CA GLU A 345 15.40 -12.66 2.95
C GLU A 345 15.16 -11.17 2.69
N SER A 346 15.52 -10.31 3.66
CA SER A 346 15.50 -8.86 3.50
C SER A 346 16.80 -8.30 2.91
N LYS A 347 17.85 -9.12 2.79
CA LYS A 347 19.17 -8.65 2.31
C LYS A 347 19.26 -8.56 0.80
N ASP A 348 18.49 -9.37 0.08
CA ASP A 348 18.43 -9.38 -1.39
C ASP A 348 16.97 -9.31 -1.85
N GLU A 349 16.31 -8.23 -1.47
CA GLU A 349 15.10 -7.71 -2.12
C GLU A 349 15.12 -7.98 -3.64
N LYS A 350 14.37 -8.99 -4.11
CA LYS A 350 14.42 -9.37 -5.52
C LYS A 350 13.59 -8.42 -6.34
N LYS A 351 14.27 -7.85 -7.35
CA LYS A 351 13.73 -6.82 -8.21
C LYS A 351 13.44 -7.41 -9.58
N HIS A 352 12.15 -7.55 -9.90
CA HIS A 352 11.72 -7.86 -11.26
C HIS A 352 11.55 -6.57 -12.05
N VAL A 353 12.26 -6.48 -13.17
CA VAL A 353 12.15 -5.33 -14.09
C VAL A 353 11.22 -5.71 -15.22
N ILE A 354 10.15 -4.93 -15.39
CA ILE A 354 9.25 -5.01 -16.53
C ILE A 354 9.55 -3.81 -17.43
N HIS A 355 10.05 -4.09 -18.63
CA HIS A 355 10.33 -3.06 -19.62
C HIS A 355 9.04 -2.57 -20.27
N ARG A 356 9.06 -1.34 -20.78
CA ARG A 356 7.95 -0.81 -21.56
C ARG A 356 7.63 -1.71 -22.74
N PHE A 357 6.35 -1.99 -22.92
CA PHE A 357 5.80 -2.70 -24.07
C PHE A 357 4.60 -1.90 -24.59
N GLU A 358 4.30 -2.07 -25.87
CA GLU A 358 3.17 -1.41 -26.54
C GLU A 358 1.97 -2.36 -26.61
N GLY A 359 0.77 -1.80 -26.55
CA GLY A 359 -0.47 -2.56 -26.63
C GLY A 359 -0.83 -3.34 -25.37
N GLU A 360 -1.57 -4.41 -25.57
CA GLU A 360 -2.03 -5.32 -24.52
C GLU A 360 -1.14 -6.56 -24.49
N GLN A 361 -0.68 -6.94 -23.30
CA GLN A 361 0.09 -8.15 -23.06
C GLN A 361 -0.72 -9.12 -22.20
N ASP A 362 -0.59 -10.42 -22.47
CA ASP A 362 -1.15 -11.48 -21.62
C ASP A 362 -0.53 -11.40 -20.22
N VAL A 363 -1.37 -11.33 -19.19
CA VAL A 363 -0.93 -11.30 -17.79
C VAL A 363 -0.06 -12.51 -17.46
N MET A 364 -0.37 -13.68 -18.02
CA MET A 364 0.36 -14.93 -17.74
C MET A 364 1.77 -14.96 -18.32
N SER A 365 2.12 -14.00 -19.19
CA SER A 365 3.47 -13.84 -19.74
C SER A 365 4.38 -12.98 -18.87
N LEU A 366 3.85 -12.34 -17.83
CA LEU A 366 4.63 -11.50 -16.91
C LEU A 366 5.48 -12.34 -15.97
N LYS A 367 6.57 -11.75 -15.46
CA LYS A 367 7.46 -12.42 -14.48
C LYS A 367 6.93 -12.43 -13.04
N VAL A 368 5.92 -11.62 -12.76
CA VAL A 368 5.24 -11.50 -11.47
C VAL A 368 3.75 -11.40 -11.75
N ILE A 369 2.96 -12.30 -11.18
CA ILE A 369 1.53 -12.43 -11.45
C ILE A 369 0.79 -12.56 -10.12
N PRO A 370 -0.24 -11.73 -9.85
CA PRO A 370 -1.09 -11.88 -8.67
C PRO A 370 -1.68 -13.29 -8.58
N ARG A 371 -1.67 -13.86 -7.38
CA ARG A 371 -2.12 -15.23 -7.10
C ARG A 371 -3.52 -15.47 -7.63
N GLU A 372 -4.43 -14.54 -7.37
CA GLU A 372 -5.85 -14.66 -7.74
C GLU A 372 -6.06 -14.90 -9.24
N LEU A 373 -5.28 -14.23 -10.08
CA LEU A 373 -5.38 -14.40 -11.53
C LEU A 373 -4.80 -15.73 -12.00
N TRP A 374 -3.73 -16.19 -11.38
CA TRP A 374 -3.14 -17.49 -11.71
C TRP A 374 -4.05 -18.63 -11.25
N ASP A 375 -4.53 -18.56 -10.01
CA ASP A 375 -5.42 -19.56 -9.40
C ASP A 375 -6.74 -19.68 -10.18
N ALA A 376 -7.26 -18.57 -10.73
CA ALA A 376 -8.44 -18.61 -11.59
C ALA A 376 -8.21 -19.38 -12.90
N VAL A 377 -6.98 -19.44 -13.41
CA VAL A 377 -6.64 -20.14 -14.66
C VAL A 377 -6.37 -21.62 -14.41
N ASP A 378 -5.67 -21.98 -13.32
CA ASP A 378 -5.26 -23.36 -13.03
C ASP A 378 -6.10 -24.06 -11.95
N GLY A 379 -7.16 -23.41 -11.47
CA GLY A 379 -8.02 -23.92 -10.41
C GLY A 379 -7.33 -24.00 -9.04
N GLY A 380 -6.28 -23.20 -8.82
CA GLY A 380 -5.48 -23.22 -7.59
C GLY A 380 -4.55 -24.42 -7.48
N ALA A 381 -4.31 -25.16 -8.56
CA ALA A 381 -3.45 -26.34 -8.55
C ALA A 381 -2.02 -25.99 -8.09
N ARG A 382 -1.49 -24.85 -8.55
CA ARG A 382 -0.17 -24.36 -8.12
C ARG A 382 -0.14 -23.96 -6.66
N ARG A 383 -1.18 -23.29 -6.18
CA ARG A 383 -1.33 -22.94 -4.77
C ARG A 383 -1.26 -24.19 -3.90
N ALA A 384 -2.02 -25.22 -4.24
CA ALA A 384 -2.03 -26.49 -3.51
C ALA A 384 -0.63 -27.14 -3.48
N GLN A 385 0.12 -27.08 -4.58
CA GLN A 385 1.51 -27.58 -4.62
C GLN A 385 2.44 -26.80 -3.67
N PHE A 386 2.33 -25.46 -3.64
CA PHE A 386 3.13 -24.64 -2.74
C PHE A 386 2.76 -24.83 -1.27
N GLU A 387 1.48 -24.95 -0.95
CA GLU A 387 1.00 -25.25 0.40
C GLU A 387 1.46 -26.65 0.85
N ALA A 388 1.35 -27.68 0.01
CA ALA A 388 1.86 -29.01 0.28
C ALA A 388 3.38 -29.03 0.49
N ARG A 389 4.14 -28.29 -0.33
CA ARG A 389 5.59 -28.11 -0.17
C ARG A 389 5.92 -27.42 1.15
N GLY A 390 5.19 -26.36 1.50
CA GLY A 390 5.33 -25.62 2.75
C GLY A 390 5.03 -26.48 3.97
N LEU A 391 3.92 -27.23 3.96
CA LEU A 391 3.55 -28.18 5.02
C LEU A 391 4.61 -29.26 5.20
N ARG A 392 5.10 -29.85 4.09
CA ARG A 392 6.20 -30.82 4.14
C ARG A 392 7.44 -30.21 4.77
N LYS A 393 7.77 -28.95 4.45
CA LYS A 393 8.91 -28.25 5.05
C LYS A 393 8.71 -28.00 6.55
N ILE A 394 7.53 -27.52 6.96
CA ILE A 394 7.18 -27.33 8.37
C ILE A 394 7.27 -28.66 9.12
N GLN A 395 6.70 -29.73 8.58
CA GLN A 395 6.77 -31.07 9.18
C GLN A 395 8.22 -31.53 9.37
N LEU A 396 9.09 -31.33 8.37
CA LEU A 396 10.51 -31.66 8.49
C LEU A 396 11.21 -30.84 9.57
N LEU A 397 10.87 -29.56 9.73
CA LEU A 397 11.43 -28.69 10.77
C LEU A 397 10.90 -29.05 12.17
N SER A 398 9.60 -29.36 12.29
CA SER A 398 8.95 -29.72 13.56
C SER A 398 9.37 -31.10 14.07
N CYS A 399 9.83 -31.99 13.20
CA CYS A 399 10.20 -33.37 13.55
C CYS A 399 11.66 -33.55 14.03
N GLY A 400 12.41 -32.48 14.30
CA GLY A 400 13.81 -32.57 14.77
C GLY A 400 14.78 -33.11 13.71
N HIS A 401 15.74 -33.97 14.11
CA HIS A 401 16.90 -34.48 13.33
C HIS A 401 16.57 -35.32 12.06
N LYS A 402 15.53 -34.99 11.30
CA LYS A 402 15.21 -35.63 10.02
C LYS A 402 15.99 -35.05 8.85
N GLN A 403 16.72 -33.96 9.04
CA GLN A 403 17.58 -33.36 8.03
C GLN A 403 19.05 -33.53 8.43
N VAL A 404 19.83 -34.21 7.60
CA VAL A 404 21.29 -34.32 7.76
C VAL A 404 21.95 -33.68 6.55
N ASN A 405 22.87 -32.76 6.79
CA ASN A 405 23.73 -32.20 5.75
C ASN A 405 24.86 -33.20 5.49
N TYR A 406 24.73 -34.01 4.44
CA TYR A 406 25.77 -34.94 4.05
C TYR A 406 26.77 -34.23 3.15
N LYS A 407 28.05 -34.25 3.54
CA LYS A 407 29.18 -33.83 2.73
C LYS A 407 30.16 -35.01 2.65
N GLY A 408 30.11 -35.75 1.55
CA GLY A 408 30.94 -36.94 1.35
C GLY A 408 30.90 -37.46 -0.08
N GLU A 409 31.59 -38.57 -0.31
CA GLU A 409 31.66 -39.21 -1.63
C GLU A 409 30.37 -39.99 -1.93
N SER A 410 29.82 -39.83 -3.14
CA SER A 410 28.72 -40.67 -3.62
C SER A 410 29.13 -42.14 -3.66
N LEU A 411 28.16 -43.03 -3.41
CA LEU A 411 28.33 -44.48 -3.54
C LEU A 411 28.34 -44.97 -5.00
N GLU A 412 28.30 -44.06 -5.97
CA GLU A 412 28.37 -44.39 -7.39
C GLU A 412 29.75 -44.92 -7.79
N THR A 413 29.79 -45.73 -8.85
CA THR A 413 31.04 -46.31 -9.40
C THR A 413 32.09 -45.24 -9.73
N LYS A 414 31.63 -44.02 -10.03
CA LYS A 414 32.48 -42.83 -10.13
C LYS A 414 32.16 -41.91 -8.94
N LYS A 415 32.94 -42.05 -7.87
CA LYS A 415 32.83 -41.23 -6.66
C LYS A 415 32.86 -39.75 -6.99
N ARG A 416 31.85 -39.01 -6.52
CA ARG A 416 31.78 -37.56 -6.62
C ARG A 416 31.54 -36.99 -5.23
N MET A 417 32.16 -35.85 -4.92
CA MET A 417 31.80 -35.13 -3.71
C MET A 417 30.42 -34.51 -3.89
N VAL A 418 29.47 -34.91 -3.05
CA VAL A 418 28.09 -34.38 -3.12
C VAL A 418 27.76 -33.73 -1.79
N ARG A 419 27.01 -32.63 -1.87
CA ARG A 419 26.40 -31.96 -0.72
C ARG A 419 24.89 -32.08 -0.87
N VAL A 420 24.24 -32.89 -0.04
CA VAL A 420 22.80 -33.17 -0.15
C VAL A 420 22.14 -33.07 1.22
N LEU A 421 20.90 -32.58 1.23
CA LEU A 421 20.03 -32.62 2.40
C LEU A 421 19.26 -33.95 2.39
N LEU A 422 19.59 -34.85 3.30
CA LEU A 422 18.87 -36.12 3.45
C LEU A 422 17.65 -35.89 4.35
N ALA A 423 16.45 -36.26 3.90
CA ALA A 423 15.20 -36.13 4.65
C ALA A 423 14.67 -37.52 5.07
N GLY A 424 14.92 -37.95 6.31
CA GLY A 424 14.60 -39.29 6.81
C GLY A 424 13.21 -39.44 7.45
N SER A 425 12.56 -40.60 7.27
CA SER A 425 11.43 -41.07 8.12
C SER A 425 12.00 -41.85 9.32
N PRO A 426 11.37 -41.85 10.51
CA PRO A 426 11.88 -42.63 11.65
C PRO A 426 11.78 -44.13 11.31
N GLY A 427 12.91 -44.74 10.93
CA GLY A 427 13.00 -46.13 10.47
C GLY A 427 14.20 -46.45 9.57
N TRP A 428 15.03 -45.45 9.22
CA TRP A 428 16.08 -45.57 8.19
C TRP A 428 17.36 -46.30 8.59
N LEU A 429 17.42 -46.95 9.75
CA LEU A 429 18.56 -47.81 10.07
C LEU A 429 18.60 -49.11 9.23
N ASN A 430 17.51 -49.47 8.51
CA ASN A 430 17.40 -50.78 7.83
C ASN A 430 16.77 -50.77 6.41
N ALA A 431 16.69 -49.65 5.68
CA ALA A 431 16.08 -49.66 4.34
C ALA A 431 16.95 -49.01 3.25
N GLU A 432 17.17 -49.75 2.16
CA GLU A 432 17.83 -49.27 0.94
C GLU A 432 17.04 -48.08 0.35
N LEU A 433 17.75 -46.99 0.04
CA LEU A 433 17.18 -45.72 -0.41
C LEU A 433 16.88 -45.75 -1.92
N PRO A 434 15.70 -45.32 -2.39
CA PRO A 434 15.52 -44.94 -3.78
C PRO A 434 16.17 -43.57 -4.02
N LEU A 435 17.15 -43.54 -4.90
CA LEU A 435 17.79 -42.32 -5.40
C LEU A 435 16.79 -41.52 -6.24
N VAL A 436 16.48 -40.29 -5.85
CA VAL A 436 15.85 -39.31 -6.75
C VAL A 436 16.96 -38.66 -7.58
N PRO A 437 16.97 -38.79 -8.92
CA PRO A 437 18.02 -38.20 -9.74
C PRO A 437 17.95 -36.67 -9.69
N GLN A 438 19.08 -36.01 -9.38
CA GLN A 438 19.22 -34.58 -9.62
C GLN A 438 19.34 -34.31 -11.12
N GLN A 439 18.51 -33.37 -11.62
CA GLN A 439 18.71 -32.76 -12.93
C GLN A 439 20.10 -32.13 -12.99
N THR A 440 20.86 -32.50 -14.03
CA THR A 440 22.17 -31.93 -14.32
C THR A 440 21.98 -30.70 -15.19
N TYR A 441 22.44 -29.53 -14.72
CA TYR A 441 22.57 -28.34 -15.55
C TYR A 441 23.91 -28.39 -16.32
N PRO A 442 23.92 -28.22 -17.66
CA PRO A 442 25.15 -28.08 -18.42
C PRO A 442 25.79 -26.71 -18.18
N ARG A 443 27.14 -26.68 -18.21
CA ARG A 443 27.99 -25.50 -18.05
C ARG A 443 27.93 -24.56 -19.24
#